data_AF-A0A060XI32-F1
#
_entry.id   AF-A0A060XI32-F1
#
_cell.length_a   1.000
_cell.length_b   1.000
_cell.length_c   1.000
_cell.angle_alpha   90.00
_cell.angle_beta   90.00
_cell.angle_gamma   90.00
#
_symmetry.space_group_name_H-M   'P 1'
#
loop_
_entity.id
_entity.type
_entity.pdbx_description
1 polymer ?
#
loop_
_entity_poly.entity_id
_entity_poly.type
_entity_poly.pdbx_seq_one_letter_code
_entity_poly.pdbx_strand_id
1 'polypeptide(L)'
;MKEIDELYTVFNGICKKWKTENVVILGDLNAACSYITIKGFRAVRLRSDPKFRWLIGDEQDTTVRQKTHCAYDRIVIHGREMISGIVPDSAKPFNFKEEFHLTEEEALEVSDHFPVEVDLKPIHRYLLRHEL
;
A
#
# COMPACT_ATOMS: atom_id res chain seq x y z
N MET A 1 4.34 4.06 -14.94
CA MET A 1 3.00 4.73 -14.90
C MET A 1 1.88 3.93 -15.54
N LYS A 2 2.04 3.40 -16.77
CA LYS A 2 0.96 2.66 -17.45
C LYS A 2 0.40 1.51 -16.61
N GLU A 3 1.27 0.73 -15.96
CA GLU A 3 0.86 -0.41 -15.12
C GLU A 3 0.00 0.01 -13.93
N ILE A 4 0.38 1.06 -13.18
CA ILE A 4 -0.42 1.58 -12.07
C ILE A 4 -1.81 2.04 -12.56
N ASP A 5 -1.89 2.65 -13.74
CA ASP A 5 -3.18 3.04 -14.32
C ASP A 5 -4.03 1.83 -14.72
N GLU A 6 -3.42 0.74 -15.20
CA GLU A 6 -4.12 -0.51 -15.52
C GLU A 6 -4.63 -1.25 -14.28
N LEU A 7 -4.13 -0.97 -13.08
CA LEU A 7 -4.72 -1.50 -11.84
C LEU A 7 -6.17 -1.05 -11.67
N TYR A 8 -6.57 0.11 -12.23
CA TYR A 8 -7.97 0.51 -12.29
C TYR A 8 -8.80 -0.43 -13.17
N THR A 9 -8.24 -0.89 -14.30
CA THR A 9 -8.86 -1.89 -15.17
C THR A 9 -9.01 -3.23 -14.44
N VAL A 10 -7.98 -3.65 -13.69
CA VAL A 10 -8.01 -4.86 -12.85
C VAL A 10 -9.10 -4.75 -11.80
N PHE A 11 -9.18 -3.63 -11.07
CA PHE A 11 -10.22 -3.36 -10.08
C PHE A 11 -11.63 -3.53 -10.68
N ASN A 12 -11.91 -2.91 -11.83
CA ASN A 12 -13.22 -3.06 -12.49
C ASN A 12 -13.53 -4.52 -12.87
N GLY A 13 -12.50 -5.26 -13.32
CA GLY A 13 -12.61 -6.69 -13.61
C GLY A 13 -12.98 -7.50 -12.37
N ILE A 14 -12.33 -7.23 -11.23
CA ILE A 14 -12.62 -7.84 -9.94
C ILE A 14 -14.04 -7.51 -9.48
N CYS A 15 -14.45 -6.25 -9.50
CA CYS A 15 -15.80 -5.84 -9.11
C CYS A 15 -16.87 -6.55 -9.95
N LYS A 16 -16.65 -6.67 -11.27
CA LYS A 16 -17.58 -7.36 -12.16
C LYS A 16 -17.63 -8.87 -11.88
N LYS A 17 -16.47 -9.50 -11.68
CA LYS A 17 -16.33 -10.96 -11.52
C LYS A 17 -16.81 -11.45 -10.16
N TRP A 18 -16.44 -10.75 -9.09
CA TRP A 18 -16.65 -11.20 -7.71
C TRP A 18 -17.76 -10.43 -6.98
N LYS A 19 -18.37 -9.42 -7.62
CA LYS A 19 -19.48 -8.64 -7.06
C LYS A 19 -19.12 -7.97 -5.72
N THR A 20 -17.87 -7.53 -5.58
CA THR A 20 -17.37 -6.82 -4.40
C THR A 20 -16.64 -5.55 -4.81
N GLU A 21 -16.80 -4.49 -4.01
CA GLU A 21 -16.04 -3.24 -4.11
C GLU A 21 -14.99 -3.12 -3.00
N ASN A 22 -14.95 -4.08 -2.07
CA ASN A 22 -13.98 -4.17 -0.98
C ASN A 22 -12.69 -4.80 -1.51
N VAL A 23 -11.72 -3.97 -1.86
CA VAL A 23 -10.48 -4.39 -2.53
C VAL A 23 -9.28 -3.69 -1.90
N VAL A 24 -8.21 -4.45 -1.70
CA VAL A 24 -6.87 -3.93 -1.37
C VAL A 24 -5.95 -4.24 -2.54
N ILE A 25 -5.23 -3.23 -3.01
CA ILE A 25 -4.15 -3.35 -4.00
C ILE A 25 -2.87 -2.98 -3.26
N LEU A 26 -1.89 -3.88 -3.22
CA LEU A 26 -0.63 -3.65 -2.50
C LEU A 26 0.58 -4.23 -3.23
N GLY A 27 1.75 -3.64 -2.98
CA GLY A 27 3.05 -4.11 -3.48
C GLY A 27 3.97 -2.96 -3.90
N ASP A 28 5.13 -3.31 -4.44
CA ASP A 28 6.03 -2.36 -5.12
C ASP A 28 5.37 -1.87 -6.42
N LEU A 29 4.88 -0.63 -6.40
CA LEU A 29 4.25 0.00 -7.56
C LEU A 29 5.23 0.91 -8.31
N ASN A 30 6.47 1.07 -7.84
CA ASN A 30 7.41 2.08 -8.33
C ASN A 30 6.76 3.48 -8.42
N ALA A 31 5.91 3.82 -7.44
CA ALA A 31 5.01 4.99 -7.47
C ALA A 31 5.63 6.30 -6.95
N ALA A 32 6.93 6.50 -7.15
CA ALA A 32 7.65 7.68 -6.66
C ALA A 32 8.89 8.01 -7.51
N CYS A 33 9.57 9.11 -7.14
CA CYS A 33 10.87 9.49 -7.66
C CYS A 33 10.93 9.52 -9.20
N SER A 34 12.00 9.04 -9.82
CA SER A 34 12.20 9.11 -11.28
C SER A 34 11.22 8.26 -12.10
N TYR A 35 10.53 7.29 -11.49
CA TYR A 35 9.60 6.40 -12.20
C TYR A 35 8.26 7.04 -12.51
N ILE A 36 7.90 8.12 -11.80
CA ILE A 36 6.65 8.82 -12.04
C ILE A 36 6.80 10.33 -11.87
N THR A 37 6.34 11.09 -12.87
CA THR A 37 6.26 12.54 -12.75
C THR A 37 5.06 12.93 -11.89
N ILE A 38 5.17 14.01 -11.11
CA ILE A 38 4.04 14.49 -10.27
C ILE A 38 2.78 14.72 -11.12
N LYS A 39 2.93 15.33 -12.30
CA LYS A 39 1.82 15.58 -13.23
C LYS A 39 1.21 14.27 -13.74
N GLY A 40 2.05 13.30 -14.13
CA GLY A 40 1.59 11.99 -14.58
C GLY A 40 0.87 11.23 -13.48
N PHE A 41 1.42 11.23 -12.26
CA PHE A 41 0.83 10.50 -11.15
C PHE A 41 -0.57 11.01 -10.79
N ARG A 42 -0.77 12.34 -10.79
CA ARG A 42 -2.09 12.95 -10.57
C ARG A 42 -3.12 12.56 -11.63
N ALA A 43 -2.69 12.18 -12.83
CA ALA A 43 -3.58 11.77 -13.93
C ALA A 43 -3.93 10.27 -13.89
N VAL A 44 -3.23 9.46 -13.09
CA VAL A 44 -3.53 8.03 -12.93
C VAL A 44 -4.93 7.87 -12.32
N ARG A 45 -5.78 7.01 -12.92
CA ARG A 45 -7.18 6.81 -12.48
C ARG A 45 -7.26 6.36 -11.02
N LEU A 46 -6.39 5.44 -10.63
CA LEU A 46 -6.28 4.95 -9.25
C LEU A 46 -5.90 6.05 -8.25
N ARG A 47 -5.20 7.10 -8.69
CA ARG A 47 -4.76 8.23 -7.83
C ARG A 47 -5.74 9.39 -7.81
N SER A 48 -6.43 9.63 -8.92
CA SER A 48 -7.36 10.76 -9.10
C SER A 48 -8.77 10.47 -8.59
N ASP A 49 -9.20 9.21 -8.56
CA ASP A 49 -10.50 8.85 -7.99
C ASP A 49 -10.43 8.83 -6.45
N PRO A 50 -11.18 9.71 -5.75
CA PRO A 50 -11.12 9.86 -4.29
C PRO A 50 -11.68 8.65 -3.53
N LYS A 51 -12.32 7.70 -4.21
CA LYS A 51 -12.79 6.45 -3.59
C LYS A 51 -11.63 5.50 -3.27
N PHE A 52 -10.50 5.65 -3.95
CA PHE A 52 -9.27 4.93 -3.65
C PHE A 52 -8.48 5.68 -2.59
N ARG A 53 -8.22 5.01 -1.47
CA ARG A 53 -7.44 5.54 -0.36
C ARG A 53 -6.02 4.99 -0.45
N TRP A 54 -5.06 5.85 -0.73
CA TRP A 54 -3.63 5.55 -0.67
C TRP A 54 -3.18 5.71 0.77
N LEU A 55 -2.82 4.61 1.43
CA LEU A 55 -2.50 4.62 2.85
C LEU A 55 -1.03 4.94 3.13
N ILE A 56 -0.14 4.50 2.24
CA ILE A 56 1.27 4.89 2.27
C ILE A 56 1.39 6.22 1.55
N GLY A 57 1.74 7.27 2.30
CA GLY A 57 1.87 8.65 1.82
C GLY A 57 2.99 8.83 0.79
N ASP A 58 2.99 9.95 0.08
CA ASP A 58 4.03 10.25 -0.93
C ASP A 58 5.35 10.69 -0.27
N GLU A 59 5.27 11.12 0.98
CA GLU A 59 6.37 11.57 1.83
C GLU A 59 7.08 10.44 2.57
N GLN A 60 6.50 9.24 2.60
CA GLN A 60 7.06 8.09 3.30
C GLN A 60 8.17 7.44 2.46
N ASP A 61 9.15 6.83 3.12
CA ASP A 61 10.24 6.12 2.45
C ASP A 61 10.06 4.62 2.61
N THR A 62 10.00 3.90 1.48
CA THR A 62 9.87 2.44 1.45
C THR A 62 11.18 1.78 1.03
N THR A 63 12.30 2.51 1.03
CA THR A 63 13.60 2.03 0.57
C THR A 63 14.61 1.92 1.71
N VAL A 64 15.47 0.89 1.67
CA VAL A 64 16.48 0.66 2.73
C VAL A 64 17.65 1.62 2.63
N ARG A 65 18.01 2.01 1.39
CA ARG A 65 19.20 2.81 1.09
C ARG A 65 19.01 4.24 1.57
N GLN A 66 19.92 4.73 2.41
CA GLN A 66 19.87 6.11 2.95
C GLN A 66 19.93 7.20 1.87
N LYS A 67 20.48 6.89 0.70
CA LYS A 67 20.61 7.83 -0.42
C LYS A 67 19.33 7.97 -1.25
N THR A 68 18.30 7.16 -0.98
CA THR A 68 16.99 7.23 -1.62
C THR A 68 15.95 7.61 -0.58
N HIS A 69 14.89 8.29 -1.03
CA HIS A 69 13.72 8.62 -0.22
C HIS A 69 12.50 8.53 -1.13
N CYS A 70 11.95 7.33 -1.26
CA CYS A 70 10.96 7.02 -2.30
C CYS A 70 9.83 6.14 -1.77
N ALA A 71 8.59 6.58 -1.99
CA ALA A 71 7.38 5.80 -1.73
C ALA A 71 7.04 4.86 -2.89
N TYR A 72 7.88 3.84 -3.14
CA TYR A 72 7.66 2.88 -4.22
C TYR A 72 6.54 1.90 -3.90
N ASP A 73 6.56 1.36 -2.69
CA ASP A 73 5.63 0.38 -2.17
C ASP A 73 4.38 1.08 -1.64
N ARG A 74 3.20 0.54 -1.96
CA ARG A 74 1.93 1.21 -1.67
C ARG A 74 0.88 0.23 -1.21
N ILE A 75 -0.03 0.74 -0.40
CA ILE A 75 -1.29 0.09 -0.05
C ILE A 75 -2.42 1.03 -0.49
N VAL A 76 -3.28 0.55 -1.39
CA VAL A 76 -4.42 1.29 -1.92
C VAL A 76 -5.69 0.51 -1.61
N ILE A 77 -6.63 1.15 -0.92
CA ILE A 77 -7.87 0.52 -0.46
C ILE A 77 -9.09 1.16 -1.13
N HIS A 78 -10.05 0.32 -1.53
CA HIS A 78 -11.38 0.71 -1.98
C HIS A 78 -12.45 -0.08 -1.22
N GLY A 79 -13.63 0.52 -1.07
CA GLY A 79 -14.81 -0.09 -0.47
C GLY A 79 -15.05 0.38 0.96
N ARG A 80 -16.30 0.69 1.29
CA ARG A 80 -16.67 1.31 2.58
C ARG A 80 -16.31 0.44 3.78
N GLU A 81 -16.51 -0.87 3.66
CA GLU A 81 -16.23 -1.82 4.74
C GLU A 81 -14.72 -1.88 5.01
N MET A 82 -13.91 -2.06 3.95
CA MET A 82 -12.45 -2.08 4.08
C MET A 82 -11.92 -0.78 4.66
N ILE A 83 -12.40 0.38 4.19
CA ILE A 83 -11.98 1.69 4.70
C ILE A 83 -12.36 1.84 6.19
N SER A 84 -13.56 1.43 6.58
CA SER A 84 -14.01 1.52 7.98
C SER A 84 -13.25 0.59 8.93
N GLY A 85 -12.70 -0.50 8.37
CA GLY A 85 -11.92 -1.51 9.07
C GLY A 85 -10.49 -1.08 9.36
N ILE A 86 -9.95 -0.02 8.74
CA ILE A 86 -8.58 0.42 9.00
C ILE A 86 -8.45 0.89 10.45
N VAL A 87 -7.41 0.43 11.15
CA VAL A 87 -6.98 1.03 12.42
C VAL A 87 -6.30 2.36 12.09
N PRO A 88 -6.79 3.51 12.63
CA PRO A 88 -6.20 4.81 12.36
C PRO A 88 -4.69 4.82 12.62
N ASP A 89 -3.95 5.49 11.73
CA ASP A 89 -2.49 5.70 11.83
C ASP A 89 -1.63 4.42 11.86
N SER A 90 -2.21 3.25 11.55
CA SER A 90 -1.46 1.99 11.49
C SER A 90 -0.65 1.78 10.21
N ALA A 91 -1.01 2.47 9.13
CA ALA A 91 -0.39 2.24 7.83
C ALA A 91 0.97 2.96 7.72
N LYS A 92 2.04 2.19 7.52
CA LYS A 92 3.43 2.70 7.46
C LYS A 92 4.39 1.70 6.79
N PRO A 93 5.58 2.13 6.36
CA PRO A 93 6.71 1.26 6.13
C PRO A 93 7.21 0.67 7.45
N PHE A 94 7.58 -0.60 7.43
CA PHE A 94 8.27 -1.26 8.53
C PHE A 94 9.78 -1.17 8.30
N ASN A 95 10.43 -0.24 8.99
CA ASN A 95 11.87 -0.05 8.92
C ASN A 95 12.60 -1.13 9.73
N PHE A 96 12.72 -2.33 9.18
CA PHE A 96 13.38 -3.47 9.84
C PHE A 96 14.87 -3.23 10.11
N LYS A 97 15.51 -2.31 9.38
CA LYS A 97 16.88 -1.88 9.64
C LYS A 97 16.97 -1.17 11.00
N GLU A 98 16.07 -0.23 11.26
CA GLU A 98 15.99 0.47 12.55
C GLU A 98 15.52 -0.44 13.67
N GLU A 99 14.43 -1.21 13.44
CA GLU A 99 13.82 -2.09 14.43
C GLU A 99 14.80 -3.16 14.94
N PHE A 100 15.60 -3.74 14.05
CA PHE A 100 16.56 -4.80 14.39
C PHE A 100 18.00 -4.31 14.50
N HIS A 101 18.22 -2.98 14.49
CA HIS A 101 19.53 -2.35 14.62
C HIS A 101 20.59 -2.86 13.64
N LEU A 102 20.18 -3.09 12.39
CA LEU A 102 21.06 -3.54 11.32
C LEU A 102 21.84 -2.38 10.71
N THR A 103 23.05 -2.67 10.25
CA THR A 103 23.74 -1.79 9.30
C THR A 103 22.96 -1.73 7.97
N GLU A 104 23.22 -0.70 7.15
CA GLU A 104 22.64 -0.67 5.79
C GLU A 104 23.07 -1.90 4.97
N GLU A 105 24.31 -2.37 5.14
CA GLU A 105 24.84 -3.53 4.43
C GLU A 105 24.07 -4.81 4.79
N GLU A 106 23.90 -5.11 6.08
CA GLU A 106 23.12 -6.25 6.55
C GLU A 106 21.65 -6.16 6.12
N ALA A 107 21.04 -4.97 6.21
CA ALA A 107 19.66 -4.78 5.77
C ALA A 107 19.49 -5.05 4.26
N LEU A 108 20.47 -4.62 3.44
CA LEU A 108 20.47 -4.86 2.00
C LEU A 108 20.69 -6.33 1.62
N GLU A 109 21.25 -7.16 2.50
CA GLU A 109 21.27 -8.62 2.30
C GLU A 109 19.88 -9.24 2.40
N VAL A 110 18.95 -8.61 3.12
CA VAL A 110 17.55 -9.02 3.22
C VAL A 110 16.74 -8.49 2.04
N SER A 111 16.74 -7.17 1.84
CA SER A 111 16.03 -6.49 0.75
C SER A 111 16.50 -5.04 0.63
N ASP A 112 16.30 -4.42 -0.53
CA ASP A 112 16.42 -2.98 -0.72
C ASP A 112 15.10 -2.21 -0.49
N HIS A 113 14.01 -2.91 -0.16
CA HIS A 113 12.70 -2.34 0.16
C HIS A 113 12.27 -2.66 1.60
N PHE A 114 11.61 -1.72 2.26
CA PHE A 114 10.88 -1.96 3.51
C PHE A 114 9.48 -2.52 3.20
N PRO A 115 8.97 -3.49 3.98
CA PRO A 115 7.57 -3.86 3.93
C PRO A 115 6.67 -2.64 4.17
N VAL A 116 5.51 -2.60 3.53
CA VAL A 116 4.42 -1.69 3.90
C VAL A 116 3.33 -2.46 4.61
N GLU A 117 2.87 -1.95 5.74
CA GLU A 117 1.91 -2.62 6.61
C GLU A 117 0.69 -1.75 6.90
N VAL A 118 -0.41 -2.37 7.34
CA VAL A 118 -1.63 -1.73 7.83
C VAL A 118 -2.39 -2.71 8.72
N ASP A 119 -2.94 -2.23 9.83
CA ASP A 119 -3.79 -3.04 10.70
C ASP A 119 -5.28 -2.87 10.35
N LEU A 120 -5.99 -3.98 10.39
CA LEU A 120 -7.45 -4.03 10.25
C LEU A 120 -8.09 -4.40 11.58
N LYS A 121 -9.16 -3.68 11.93
CA LYS A 121 -10.01 -4.00 13.08
C LYS A 121 -10.54 -5.42 12.94
N PRO A 122 -10.59 -6.19 14.04
CA PRO A 122 -11.18 -7.50 14.02
C PRO A 122 -12.65 -7.41 13.59
N ILE A 123 -13.04 -8.25 12.64
CA ILE A 123 -14.44 -8.37 12.23
C ILE A 123 -15.15 -9.15 13.34
N HIS A 124 -16.17 -8.55 13.98
CA HIS A 124 -16.95 -9.17 15.06
C HIS A 124 -17.48 -10.59 14.74
N ARG A 125 -17.66 -10.90 13.45
CA ARG A 125 -18.09 -12.21 12.96
C ARG A 125 -17.05 -13.33 13.11
N TYR A 126 -15.77 -12.99 13.21
CA TYR A 126 -14.69 -13.96 13.41
C TYR A 126 -14.57 -14.38 14.88
N LEU A 127 -14.75 -13.43 15.81
CA LEU A 127 -14.74 -13.70 17.26
C LEU A 127 -15.87 -14.65 17.66
N LEU A 128 -17.09 -14.45 17.13
CA LEU A 128 -18.24 -15.31 17.40
C LEU A 128 -18.12 -16.75 16.86
N ARG A 129 -17.20 -17.03 15.92
CA ARG A 129 -17.00 -18.39 15.37
C ARG A 129 -15.92 -19.18 16.08
N HIS A 130 -15.10 -18.54 16.90
CA HIS A 130 -13.93 -19.16 17.54
C HIS A 130 -13.98 -19.10 19.07
N GLU A 131 -15.11 -18.69 19.65
CA GLU A 131 -15.41 -18.75 21.09
C GLU A 131 -16.45 -19.85 21.45
N LEU A 132 -16.70 -20.81 20.55
CA LEU A 132 -17.56 -21.98 20.79
C LEU A 132 -16.83 -23.30 20.54
#